data_AF-A0A177WT25-F1
#
_entry.id   AF-A0A177WT25-F1
#
_cell.length_a   1.000
_cell.length_b   1.000
_cell.length_c   1.000
_cell.angle_alpha   90.00
_cell.angle_beta   90.00
_cell.angle_gamma   90.00
#
_symmetry.space_group_name_H-M   'P 1'
#
loop_
_entity.id
_entity.type
_entity.pdbx_description
1 polymer ?
#
loop_
_entity_poly.entity_id
_entity_poly.type
_entity_poly.pdbx_seq_one_letter_code
_entity_poly.pdbx_strand_id
1 'polypeptide(L)'
;MIRSLCAEYGTRIDSLRNDKGEHIVFYTFPEIKALAGDDVEQRLRQLGFGYRAKFIVGSAKLILERGGSKWLHSLRDISYQAAHTELLSLPGVGPKVSDCICLMSLDKIGAIPVDTHVWQIAQRDYGMVGSSAKTITKSLYLHIGEAFREVFGEYAGWAHTVLFCADLRNSLHS
;
A
#
# COMPACT_ATOMS: atom_id res chain seq x y z
N MET A 1 0.23 -7.48 -12.48
CA MET A 1 0.03 -6.01 -12.48
C MET A 1 1.35 -5.25 -12.32
N ILE A 2 2.05 -5.27 -11.18
CA ILE A 2 3.29 -4.47 -11.03
C ILE A 2 4.37 -4.85 -12.06
N ARG A 3 4.58 -6.15 -12.33
CA ARG A 3 5.50 -6.59 -13.40
C ARG A 3 5.16 -6.00 -14.78
N SER A 4 3.87 -5.97 -15.15
CA SER A 4 3.44 -5.37 -16.42
C SER A 4 3.55 -3.85 -16.42
N LEU A 5 3.36 -3.19 -15.26
CA LEU A 5 3.62 -1.76 -15.11
C LEU A 5 5.09 -1.41 -15.41
N CYS A 6 6.02 -2.15 -14.77
CA CYS A 6 7.45 -1.93 -14.93
C CYS A 6 7.93 -2.28 -16.35
N ALA A 7 7.40 -3.36 -16.94
CA ALA A 7 7.76 -3.73 -18.31
C ALA A 7 7.30 -2.67 -19.34
N GLU A 8 6.16 -2.02 -19.08
CA GLU A 8 5.60 -1.01 -19.99
C GLU A 8 6.25 0.37 -19.84
N TYR A 9 6.44 0.84 -18.60
CA TYR A 9 6.86 2.23 -18.33
C TYR A 9 8.21 2.36 -17.59
N GLY A 10 8.83 1.24 -17.23
CA GLY A 10 10.14 1.20 -16.61
C GLY A 10 11.27 1.13 -17.63
N THR A 11 12.48 1.39 -17.19
CA THR A 11 13.68 1.22 -18.00
C THR A 11 14.17 -0.21 -17.86
N ARG A 12 14.48 -0.88 -18.99
CA ARG A 12 15.08 -2.22 -18.96
C ARG A 12 16.42 -2.17 -18.22
N ILE A 13 16.59 -3.06 -17.25
CA ILE A 13 17.82 -3.24 -16.49
C ILE A 13 18.67 -4.33 -17.17
N ASP A 14 18.18 -5.57 -17.14
CA ASP A 14 18.89 -6.74 -17.70
C ASP A 14 17.92 -7.92 -17.90
N SER A 15 18.43 -9.08 -18.32
CA SER A 15 17.69 -10.34 -18.45
C SER A 15 18.49 -11.53 -17.94
N LEU A 16 17.83 -12.42 -17.19
CA LEU A 16 18.42 -13.65 -16.65
C LEU A 16 17.57 -14.86 -17.05
N ARG A 17 18.19 -16.04 -17.11
CA ARG A 17 17.43 -17.31 -17.19
C ARG A 17 17.08 -17.81 -15.80
N ASN A 18 15.85 -18.25 -15.59
CA ASN A 18 15.45 -18.93 -14.35
C ASN A 18 15.84 -20.42 -14.37
N ASP A 19 15.58 -21.12 -13.28
CA ASP A 19 15.89 -22.56 -13.11
C ASP A 19 15.16 -23.46 -14.13
N LYS A 20 14.12 -22.95 -14.80
CA LYS A 20 13.37 -23.63 -15.87
C LYS A 20 13.90 -23.29 -17.27
N GLY A 21 14.95 -22.48 -17.37
CA GLY A 21 15.53 -22.02 -18.63
C GLY A 21 14.76 -20.88 -19.31
N GLU A 22 13.74 -20.31 -18.67
CA GLU A 22 12.94 -19.20 -19.21
C GLU A 22 13.67 -17.87 -19.03
N HIS A 23 13.63 -17.02 -20.06
CA HIS A 23 14.20 -15.66 -19.98
C HIS A 23 13.27 -14.73 -19.20
N ILE A 24 13.79 -14.16 -18.12
CA ILE A 24 13.16 -13.13 -17.31
C ILE A 24 13.85 -11.80 -17.59
N VAL A 25 13.09 -10.81 -18.02
CA VAL A 25 13.59 -9.43 -18.21
C VAL A 25 13.23 -8.59 -17.00
N PHE A 26 14.20 -7.86 -16.47
CA PHE A 26 14.07 -6.96 -15.34
C PHE A 26 13.97 -5.52 -15.80
N TYR A 27 13.09 -4.76 -15.17
CA TYR A 27 12.83 -3.35 -15.44
C TYR A 27 12.83 -2.58 -14.13
N THR A 28 13.23 -1.30 -14.17
CA THR A 28 13.06 -0.39 -13.03
C THR A 28 11.58 -0.15 -12.74
N PHE A 29 11.28 0.35 -11.55
CA PHE A 29 9.95 0.94 -11.33
C PHE A 29 9.84 2.23 -12.15
N PRO A 30 8.69 2.53 -12.78
CA PRO A 30 8.54 3.72 -13.61
C PRO A 30 8.79 5.01 -12.84
N GLU A 31 9.38 6.00 -13.52
CA GLU A 31 9.41 7.36 -12.99
C GLU A 31 8.00 7.95 -12.93
N ILE A 32 7.75 8.83 -11.96
CA ILE A 32 6.43 9.46 -11.76
C ILE A 32 5.94 10.14 -13.05
N LYS A 33 6.84 10.82 -13.77
CA LYS A 33 6.54 11.48 -15.05
C LYS A 33 6.04 10.53 -16.13
N ALA A 34 6.54 9.29 -16.17
CA ALA A 34 6.11 8.28 -17.14
C ALA A 34 4.68 7.80 -16.87
N LEU A 35 4.19 7.93 -15.64
CA LEU A 35 2.84 7.53 -15.24
C LEU A 35 1.81 8.66 -15.37
N ALA A 36 2.23 9.88 -15.71
CA ALA A 36 1.38 11.06 -15.79
C ALA A 36 0.99 11.46 -17.24
N GLY A 37 1.38 10.67 -18.24
CA GLY A 37 1.02 10.89 -19.65
C GLY A 37 -0.48 10.72 -19.92
N ASP A 38 -0.97 11.33 -21.00
CA ASP A 38 -2.41 11.37 -21.31
C ASP A 38 -2.95 10.04 -21.85
N ASP A 39 -2.11 9.23 -22.49
CA ASP A 39 -2.44 7.90 -23.02
C ASP A 39 -2.29 6.78 -21.96
N VAL A 40 -1.64 7.08 -20.83
CA VAL A 40 -1.29 6.09 -19.79
C VAL A 40 -2.52 5.40 -19.21
N GLU A 41 -3.62 6.12 -18.96
CA GLU A 41 -4.82 5.52 -18.37
C GLU A 41 -5.38 4.43 -19.28
N GLN A 42 -5.55 4.74 -20.58
CA GLN A 42 -6.10 3.81 -21.56
C GLN A 42 -5.21 2.57 -21.66
N ARG A 43 -3.89 2.78 -21.71
CA ARG A 43 -2.93 1.68 -21.81
C ARG A 43 -2.92 0.81 -20.55
N LEU A 44 -2.99 1.39 -19.36
CA LEU A 44 -3.12 0.62 -18.11
C LEU A 44 -4.43 -0.18 -18.06
N ARG A 45 -5.53 0.34 -18.61
CA ARG A 45 -6.79 -0.43 -18.72
C ARG A 45 -6.61 -1.65 -19.62
N GLN A 46 -5.93 -1.51 -20.76
CA GLN A 46 -5.60 -2.65 -21.66
C GLN A 46 -4.71 -3.68 -20.96
N LEU A 47 -3.81 -3.26 -20.07
CA LEU A 47 -2.96 -4.13 -19.26
C LEU A 47 -3.66 -4.74 -18.03
N GLY A 48 -4.98 -4.56 -17.90
CA GLY A 48 -5.79 -5.19 -16.86
C GLY A 48 -5.84 -4.46 -15.52
N PHE A 49 -5.47 -3.18 -15.46
CA PHE A 49 -5.55 -2.39 -14.22
C PHE A 49 -6.99 -1.99 -13.84
N GLY A 50 -7.93 -2.12 -14.78
CA GLY A 50 -9.33 -1.77 -14.56
C GLY A 50 -9.51 -0.33 -14.09
N TYR A 51 -10.41 -0.11 -13.14
CA TYR A 51 -10.67 1.23 -12.60
C TYR A 51 -9.47 1.87 -11.88
N ARG A 52 -8.49 1.07 -11.43
CA ARG A 52 -7.28 1.58 -10.75
C ARG A 52 -6.35 2.34 -11.70
N ALA A 53 -6.49 2.16 -13.02
CA ALA A 53 -5.72 2.91 -14.01
C ALA A 53 -5.88 4.43 -13.80
N LYS A 54 -7.12 4.90 -13.59
CA LYS A 54 -7.43 6.32 -13.31
C LYS A 54 -6.74 6.82 -12.04
N PHE A 55 -6.65 5.98 -11.01
CA PHE A 55 -6.02 6.33 -9.73
C PHE A 55 -4.51 6.48 -9.85
N ILE A 56 -3.86 5.60 -10.61
CA ILE A 56 -2.41 5.66 -10.85
C ILE A 56 -2.06 6.96 -11.58
N VAL A 57 -2.76 7.25 -12.68
CA VAL A 57 -2.50 8.47 -13.48
C VAL A 57 -2.83 9.73 -12.69
N GLY A 58 -3.99 9.76 -12.02
CA GLY A 58 -4.40 10.90 -11.20
C GLY A 58 -3.43 11.17 -10.04
N SER A 59 -2.97 10.13 -9.36
CA SER A 59 -1.95 10.26 -8.31
C SER A 59 -0.62 10.75 -8.87
N ALA A 60 -0.15 10.19 -10.00
CA ALA A 60 1.10 10.62 -10.62
C ALA A 60 1.07 12.11 -11.00
N LYS A 61 -0.03 12.58 -11.61
CA LYS A 61 -0.23 14.01 -11.96
C LYS A 61 -0.18 14.89 -10.70
N LEU A 62 -0.96 14.56 -9.67
CA LEU A 62 -1.01 15.34 -8.43
C LEU A 62 0.34 15.34 -7.68
N ILE A 63 1.07 14.22 -7.69
CA ILE A 63 2.40 14.15 -7.09
C ILE A 63 3.37 15.09 -7.83
N LEU A 64 3.35 15.12 -9.16
CA LEU A 64 4.20 16.04 -9.93
C LEU A 64 3.88 17.50 -9.62
N GLU A 65 2.59 17.86 -9.55
CA GLU A 65 2.13 19.21 -9.17
C GLU A 65 2.65 19.63 -7.79
N ARG A 66 2.78 18.68 -6.85
CA ARG A 66 3.29 18.94 -5.50
C ARG A 66 4.81 18.97 -5.38
N GLY A 67 5.56 18.81 -6.47
CA GLY A 67 7.03 18.79 -6.45
C GLY A 67 7.65 17.40 -6.64
N GLY A 68 6.85 16.43 -7.08
CA GLY A 68 7.30 15.12 -7.51
C GLY A 68 7.88 14.28 -6.38
N SER A 69 9.02 13.63 -6.66
CA SER A 69 9.69 12.77 -5.68
C SER A 69 10.09 13.51 -4.41
N LYS A 70 10.44 14.81 -4.49
CA LYS A 70 10.83 15.60 -3.31
C LYS A 70 9.69 15.71 -2.30
N TRP A 71 8.47 15.91 -2.78
CA TRP A 71 7.28 15.95 -1.92
C TRP A 71 7.06 14.62 -1.21
N LEU A 72 7.11 13.49 -1.93
CA LEU A 72 6.99 12.16 -1.32
C LEU A 72 8.04 11.92 -0.22
N HIS A 73 9.29 12.30 -0.48
CA HIS A 73 10.37 12.15 0.50
C HIS A 73 10.15 13.02 1.75
N SER A 74 9.66 14.25 1.60
CA SER A 74 9.37 15.13 2.75
C SER A 74 8.31 14.59 3.70
N LEU A 75 7.46 13.64 3.26
CA LEU A 75 6.47 13.00 4.14
C LEU A 75 7.13 12.14 5.23
N ARG A 76 8.40 11.75 5.07
CA ARG A 76 9.20 11.10 6.12
C ARG A 76 9.49 12.02 7.29
N ASP A 77 9.60 13.32 7.06
CA ASP A 77 10.07 14.27 8.08
C ASP A 77 8.93 14.88 8.91
N ILE A 78 7.67 14.62 8.55
CA ILE A 78 6.49 15.12 9.26
C ILE A 78 5.83 14.03 10.14
N SER A 79 4.88 14.40 10.99
CA SER A 79 4.18 13.42 11.84
C SER A 79 3.40 12.38 11.03
N TYR A 80 3.16 11.21 11.62
CA TYR A 80 2.31 10.18 11.03
C TYR A 80 0.93 10.74 10.61
N GLN A 81 0.28 11.51 11.48
CA GLN A 81 -1.05 12.07 11.20
C GLN A 81 -1.03 13.03 10.00
N ALA A 82 0.02 13.85 9.88
CA ALA A 82 0.19 14.76 8.76
C ALA A 82 0.46 14.00 7.46
N ALA A 83 1.42 13.07 7.45
CA ALA A 83 1.74 12.23 6.28
C ALA A 83 0.52 11.42 5.82
N HIS A 84 -0.20 10.79 6.75
CA HIS A 84 -1.41 10.02 6.45
C HIS A 84 -2.50 10.90 5.82
N THR A 85 -2.68 12.13 6.32
CA THR A 85 -3.66 13.09 5.78
C THR A 85 -3.28 13.55 4.38
N GLU A 86 -2.00 13.86 4.13
CA GLU A 86 -1.49 14.21 2.80
C GLU A 86 -1.73 13.09 1.80
N LEU A 87 -1.43 11.85 2.16
CA LEU A 87 -1.61 10.67 1.31
C LEU A 87 -3.09 10.40 0.97
N LEU A 88 -4.01 10.62 1.90
CA LEU A 88 -5.46 10.46 1.67
C LEU A 88 -6.01 11.37 0.57
N SER A 89 -5.31 12.44 0.22
CA SER A 89 -5.71 13.32 -0.87
C SER A 89 -5.39 12.76 -2.26
N LEU A 90 -4.56 11.71 -2.35
CA LEU A 90 -4.21 11.06 -3.61
C LEU A 90 -5.37 10.16 -4.11
N PRO A 91 -5.72 10.22 -5.42
CA PRO A 91 -6.74 9.36 -5.99
C PRO A 91 -6.48 7.86 -5.75
N GLY A 92 -7.45 7.17 -5.15
CA GLY A 92 -7.36 5.74 -4.88
C GLY A 92 -6.61 5.36 -3.59
N VAL A 93 -6.15 6.35 -2.81
CA VAL A 93 -5.53 6.11 -1.50
C VAL A 93 -6.56 6.32 -0.40
N GLY A 94 -7.10 5.21 0.12
CA GLY A 94 -7.90 5.21 1.35
C GLY A 94 -7.05 4.99 2.61
N PRO A 95 -7.66 4.98 3.82
CA PRO A 95 -6.93 4.85 5.10
C PRO A 95 -5.96 3.67 5.13
N LYS A 96 -6.44 2.47 4.75
CA LYS A 96 -5.59 1.26 4.68
C LYS A 96 -4.38 1.44 3.78
N VAL A 97 -4.56 2.02 2.60
CA VAL A 97 -3.46 2.21 1.63
C VAL A 97 -2.50 3.27 2.15
N SER A 98 -3.01 4.35 2.73
CA SER A 98 -2.22 5.40 3.37
C SER A 98 -1.35 4.82 4.49
N ASP A 99 -1.92 3.99 5.37
CA ASP A 99 -1.18 3.30 6.43
C ASP A 99 -0.13 2.33 5.88
N CYS A 100 -0.40 1.60 4.79
CA CYS A 100 0.61 0.78 4.14
C CYS A 100 1.81 1.62 3.67
N ILE A 101 1.55 2.79 3.05
CA ILE A 101 2.60 3.69 2.57
C ILE A 101 3.39 4.26 3.77
N CYS A 102 2.69 4.73 4.80
CA CYS A 102 3.28 5.23 6.04
C CYS A 102 4.22 4.21 6.69
N LEU A 103 3.74 2.97 6.87
CA LEU A 103 4.49 1.89 7.52
C LEU A 103 5.69 1.42 6.69
N MET A 104 5.51 1.19 5.39
CA MET A 104 6.49 0.49 4.56
C MET A 104 7.46 1.41 3.83
N SER A 105 7.22 2.73 3.79
CA SER A 105 8.03 3.65 2.98
C SER A 105 8.33 5.01 3.61
N LEU A 106 7.60 5.41 4.66
CA LEU A 106 7.73 6.74 5.29
C LEU A 106 8.19 6.70 6.76
N ASP A 107 8.75 5.58 7.20
CA ASP A 107 9.33 5.41 8.55
C ASP A 107 8.32 5.62 9.70
N LYS A 108 7.02 5.45 9.43
CA LYS A 108 5.95 5.55 10.45
C LYS A 108 5.68 4.16 11.05
N ILE A 109 6.63 3.66 11.83
CA ILE A 109 6.64 2.27 12.33
C ILE A 109 5.44 1.85 13.20
N GLY A 110 4.71 2.82 13.76
CA GLY A 110 3.47 2.59 14.50
C GLY A 110 2.17 2.63 13.67
N ALA A 111 2.25 2.81 12.34
CA ALA A 111 1.08 2.81 11.46
C ALA A 111 0.52 1.38 11.29
N ILE A 112 -0.81 1.24 11.32
CA ILE A 112 -1.50 -0.07 11.32
C ILE A 112 -2.48 -0.12 10.14
N PRO A 113 -2.11 -0.77 9.01
CA PRO A 113 -3.02 -0.91 7.89
C PRO A 113 -4.11 -1.95 8.20
N VAL A 114 -5.31 -1.49 8.59
CA VAL A 114 -6.40 -2.41 8.97
C VAL A 114 -7.18 -2.85 7.73
N ASP A 115 -7.10 -4.13 7.39
CA ASP A 115 -7.97 -4.80 6.43
C ASP A 115 -8.84 -5.89 7.09
N THR A 116 -9.48 -6.73 6.28
CA THR A 116 -10.35 -7.80 6.79
C THR A 116 -9.59 -8.85 7.59
N HIS A 117 -8.34 -9.19 7.24
CA HIS A 117 -7.53 -10.15 8.00
C HIS A 117 -7.12 -9.56 9.34
N VAL A 118 -6.67 -8.31 9.32
CA VAL A 118 -6.25 -7.60 10.54
C VAL A 118 -7.41 -7.43 11.50
N TRP A 119 -8.59 -7.12 10.97
CA TRP A 119 -9.82 -7.09 11.73
C TRP A 119 -10.16 -8.47 12.34
N GLN A 120 -10.05 -9.54 11.57
CA GLN A 120 -10.28 -10.91 12.06
C GLN A 120 -9.30 -11.28 13.18
N ILE A 121 -8.01 -10.94 13.06
CA ILE A 121 -7.00 -11.14 14.10
C ILE A 121 -7.38 -10.36 15.36
N ALA A 122 -7.71 -9.07 15.22
CA ALA A 122 -8.11 -8.21 16.35
C ALA A 122 -9.32 -8.78 17.11
N GLN A 123 -10.29 -9.36 16.40
CA GLN A 123 -11.45 -10.00 17.00
C GLN A 123 -11.13 -11.37 17.62
N ARG A 124 -10.49 -12.27 16.86
CA ARG A 124 -10.24 -13.68 17.23
C ARG A 124 -9.23 -13.79 18.36
N ASP A 125 -8.13 -13.06 18.27
CA ASP A 125 -6.94 -13.30 19.12
C ASP A 125 -6.85 -12.31 20.29
N TYR A 126 -7.44 -11.11 20.16
CA TYR A 126 -7.31 -10.04 21.14
C TYR A 126 -8.64 -9.57 21.74
N GLY A 127 -9.79 -9.99 21.19
CA GLY A 127 -11.10 -9.53 21.66
C GLY A 127 -11.32 -8.01 21.54
N MET A 128 -10.58 -7.33 20.66
CA MET A 128 -10.61 -5.87 20.47
C MET A 128 -11.88 -5.38 19.77
N VAL A 129 -12.65 -6.30 19.16
CA VAL A 129 -13.83 -5.96 18.38
C VAL A 129 -15.01 -6.85 18.79
N GLY A 130 -16.12 -6.22 19.18
CA GLY A 130 -17.35 -6.95 19.49
C GLY A 130 -17.84 -7.81 18.33
N SER A 131 -18.39 -8.98 18.65
CA SER A 131 -18.82 -10.03 17.69
C SER A 131 -19.92 -9.61 16.71
N SER A 132 -20.53 -8.43 16.90
CA SER A 132 -21.67 -7.93 16.13
C SER A 132 -21.30 -7.00 14.96
N ALA A 133 -20.05 -6.53 14.88
CA ALA A 133 -19.61 -5.68 13.78
C ALA A 133 -19.61 -6.49 12.47
N LYS A 134 -20.30 -6.01 11.43
CA LYS A 134 -20.36 -6.66 10.10
C LYS A 134 -19.50 -5.98 9.05
N THR A 135 -19.07 -4.74 9.30
CA THR A 135 -18.29 -3.91 8.38
C THR A 135 -17.29 -3.05 9.14
N ILE A 136 -16.15 -2.76 8.50
CA ILE A 136 -15.13 -1.87 9.06
C ILE A 136 -15.58 -0.42 8.86
N THR A 137 -16.12 0.19 9.92
CA THR A 137 -16.42 1.62 9.95
C THR A 137 -15.15 2.44 10.21
N LYS A 138 -15.18 3.76 9.94
CA LYS A 138 -14.05 4.65 10.26
C LYS A 138 -13.69 4.62 11.75
N SER A 139 -14.70 4.60 12.63
CA SER A 139 -14.49 4.51 14.08
C SER A 139 -13.83 3.20 14.47
N LEU A 140 -14.31 2.08 13.93
CA LEU A 140 -13.74 0.77 14.18
C LEU A 140 -12.31 0.64 13.65
N TYR A 141 -12.03 1.18 12.46
CA TYR A 141 -10.68 1.22 11.89
C TYR A 141 -9.69 1.90 12.83
N LEU A 142 -10.05 3.09 13.33
CA LEU A 142 -9.21 3.86 14.26
C LEU A 142 -9.03 3.12 15.59
N HIS A 143 -10.11 2.53 16.12
CA HIS A 143 -10.06 1.78 17.37
C HIS A 143 -9.12 0.57 17.28
N ILE A 144 -9.18 -0.22 16.20
CA ILE A 144 -8.28 -1.36 16.00
C ILE A 144 -6.82 -0.88 15.94
N GLY A 145 -6.56 0.21 15.22
CA GLY A 145 -5.22 0.78 15.12
C GLY A 145 -4.65 1.23 16.48
N GLU A 146 -5.46 1.90 17.31
CA GLU A 146 -5.05 2.28 18.66
C GLU A 146 -4.86 1.06 19.57
N ALA A 147 -5.77 0.09 19.53
CA ALA A 147 -5.67 -1.12 20.35
C ALA A 147 -4.37 -1.90 20.06
N PHE A 148 -3.98 -2.02 18.78
CA PHE A 148 -2.68 -2.62 18.44
C PHE A 148 -1.49 -1.79 18.92
N ARG A 149 -1.58 -0.45 18.90
CA ARG A 149 -0.54 0.44 19.45
C ARG A 149 -0.43 0.34 20.97
N GLU A 150 -1.54 0.18 21.68
CA GLU A 150 -1.54 -0.04 23.14
C GLU A 150 -0.87 -1.37 23.51
N VAL A 151 -1.10 -2.43 22.72
CA VAL A 151 -0.50 -3.76 22.98
C VAL A 151 0.97 -3.82 22.61
N PHE A 152 1.36 -3.26 21.45
CA PHE A 152 2.69 -3.46 20.88
C PHE A 152 3.61 -2.23 20.96
N GLY A 153 3.10 -1.10 21.45
CA GLY A 153 3.86 0.13 21.62
C GLY A 153 4.35 0.73 20.30
N GLU A 154 5.56 1.28 20.32
CA GLU A 154 6.16 2.02 19.20
C GLU A 154 6.26 1.22 17.90
N TYR A 155 6.57 -0.08 18.02
CA TYR A 155 6.79 -0.99 16.88
C TYR A 155 5.51 -1.72 16.45
N ALA A 156 4.33 -1.23 16.82
CA ALA A 156 3.07 -1.91 16.57
C ALA A 156 2.84 -2.26 15.09
N GLY A 157 3.27 -1.42 14.15
CA GLY A 157 3.16 -1.72 12.72
C GLY A 157 3.99 -2.93 12.29
N TRP A 158 5.18 -3.10 12.85
CA TRP A 158 6.04 -4.25 12.58
C TRP A 158 5.49 -5.53 13.22
N ALA A 159 5.06 -5.45 14.48
CA ALA A 159 4.42 -6.58 15.17
C ALA A 159 3.17 -7.06 14.41
N HIS A 160 2.33 -6.10 14.00
CA HIS A 160 1.17 -6.35 13.15
C HIS A 160 1.54 -7.06 11.83
N THR A 161 2.62 -6.66 11.15
CA THR A 161 3.07 -7.33 9.92
C THR A 161 3.40 -8.80 10.15
N VAL A 162 4.00 -9.17 11.29
CA VAL A 162 4.26 -10.57 11.65
C VAL A 162 2.96 -11.35 11.77
N LEU A 163 1.96 -10.80 12.49
CA LEU A 163 0.64 -11.43 12.65
C LEU A 163 -0.07 -11.61 11.30
N PHE A 164 -0.08 -10.57 10.47
CA PHE A 164 -0.67 -10.61 9.14
C PHE A 164 -0.03 -11.68 8.25
N CYS A 165 1.31 -11.78 8.24
CA CYS A 165 2.01 -12.81 7.48
C CYS A 165 1.73 -14.23 7.99
N ALA A 166 1.56 -14.42 9.30
CA ALA A 166 1.20 -15.72 9.87
C ALA A 166 -0.22 -16.14 9.46
N ASP A 167 -1.18 -15.21 9.48
CA ASP A 167 -2.58 -15.48 9.14
C ASP A 167 -2.76 -15.84 7.65
N LEU A 168 -2.05 -15.14 6.75
CA LEU A 168 -2.09 -15.45 5.31
C LEU A 168 -1.67 -16.89 4.98
N ARG A 169 -0.72 -17.47 5.73
CA ARG A 169 -0.30 -18.86 5.51
C ARG A 169 -1.39 -19.85 5.87
N ASN A 170 -2.14 -19.56 6.94
CA ASN A 170 -3.25 -20.41 7.38
C ASN A 170 -4.40 -20.38 6.36
N SER A 171 -4.69 -19.21 5.75
CA SER A 171 -5.71 -19.09 4.70
C SER A 171 -5.36 -19.81 3.38
N LEU A 172 -4.08 -20.10 3.13
CA LEU A 172 -3.65 -20.86 1.94
C LEU A 172 -3.78 -22.38 2.11
N HIS A 173 -4.11 -22.86 3.32
CA HIS A 173 -4.24 -24.28 3.65
C HIS A 173 -5.65 -24.66 4.10
N SER A 174 -6.58 -23.71 4.09
CA SER A 174 -8.03 -23.88 4.31
C SER A 174 -8.81 -23.83 3.00
#